data_AF-A0A1Z8TTL5-F1
#
_entry.id   AF-A0A1Z8TTL5-F1
#
_cell.length_a   1.000
_cell.length_b   1.000
_cell.length_c   1.000
_cell.angle_alpha   90.00
_cell.angle_beta   90.00
_cell.angle_gamma   90.00
#
_symmetry.space_group_name_H-M   'P 1'
#
loop_
_entity.id
_entity.type
_entity.pdbx_description
1 polymer ?
#
loop_
_entity_poly.entity_id
_entity_poly.type
_entity_poly.pdbx_seq_one_letter_code
_entity_poly.pdbx_strand_id
1 'polypeptide(L)'
;MVSNSFYSTTTFLTFTVEIHTNNLTTHQRYTKKQQIIYQLIKYLHDIEGLGYRKISHKLNSWGIPTHRGKTWYNNSVFSVLKRKHERDTRIEKVREKKFPLKISKFSLETVTFD
;
A
#
# COMPACT_ATOMS: atom_id res chain seq x y z
N MET A 1 -48.35 -1.83 53.61
CA MET A 1 -47.89 -2.45 52.35
C MET A 1 -46.53 -1.85 52.04
N VAL A 2 -45.46 -2.64 52.12
CA VAL A 2 -44.11 -2.18 51.75
C VAL A 2 -43.92 -2.52 50.28
N SER A 3 -43.90 -1.52 49.41
CA SER A 3 -43.53 -1.71 48.00
C SER A 3 -42.01 -1.83 47.94
N ASN A 4 -41.49 -3.04 47.72
CA ASN A 4 -40.10 -3.21 47.33
C ASN A 4 -39.96 -2.75 45.87
N SER A 5 -39.48 -1.53 45.65
CA SER A 5 -38.94 -1.12 44.36
C SER A 5 -37.61 -1.86 44.15
N PHE A 6 -37.57 -2.76 43.17
CA PHE A 6 -36.33 -3.42 42.77
C PHE A 6 -35.59 -2.49 41.80
N TYR A 7 -34.75 -1.61 42.33
CA TYR A 7 -33.85 -0.81 41.51
C TYR A 7 -32.82 -1.73 40.87
N SER A 8 -32.79 -1.78 39.54
CA SER A 8 -31.73 -2.50 38.82
C SER A 8 -30.60 -1.53 38.53
N THR A 9 -29.38 -1.91 38.90
CA THR A 9 -28.19 -1.08 38.66
C THR A 9 -27.32 -1.79 37.64
N THR A 10 -27.00 -1.12 36.55
CA THR A 10 -26.11 -1.65 35.50
C THR A 10 -24.88 -0.77 35.39
N THR A 11 -23.70 -1.38 35.45
CA THR A 11 -22.42 -0.70 35.24
C THR A 11 -21.90 -0.97 33.83
N PHE A 12 -21.52 0.08 33.12
CA PHE A 12 -20.95 0.05 31.79
C PHE A 12 -19.46 0.40 31.84
N LEU A 13 -18.63 -0.39 31.17
CA LEU A 13 -17.25 -0.02 30.88
C LEU A 13 -17.21 0.74 29.54
N THR A 14 -16.85 2.02 29.58
CA THR A 14 -16.70 2.86 28.40
C THR A 14 -15.22 3.08 28.10
N PHE A 15 -14.84 3.03 26.82
CA PHE A 15 -13.49 3.33 26.35
C PHE A 15 -13.51 3.73 24.87
N THR A 16 -12.43 4.37 24.42
CA THR A 16 -12.24 4.75 23.01
C THR A 16 -11.16 3.88 22.37
N VAL A 17 -11.45 3.36 21.18
CA VAL A 17 -10.50 2.63 20.34
C VAL A 17 -10.17 3.47 19.10
N GLU A 18 -8.89 3.77 18.90
CA GLU A 18 -8.41 4.44 17.69
C GLU A 18 -7.67 3.45 16.80
N ILE A 19 -8.09 3.37 15.53
CA ILE A 19 -7.46 2.55 14.49
C ILE A 19 -7.00 3.50 13.39
N HIS A 20 -5.72 3.42 13.02
CA HIS A 20 -5.15 4.21 11.95
C HIS A 20 -4.68 3.32 10.80
N THR A 21 -5.12 3.61 9.57
CA THR A 21 -4.71 2.88 8.38
C THR A 21 -4.51 3.84 7.20
N ASN A 22 -3.60 3.51 6.29
CA ASN A 22 -3.35 4.27 5.07
C ASN A 22 -4.12 3.72 3.85
N ASN A 23 -5.19 2.96 4.09
CA ASN A 23 -5.95 2.28 3.04
C ASN A 23 -6.68 3.23 2.07
N LEU A 24 -6.89 4.49 2.46
CA LEU A 24 -7.49 5.53 1.63
C LEU A 24 -6.48 6.26 0.71
N THR A 25 -5.19 5.91 0.77
CA THR A 25 -4.19 6.49 -0.14
C THR A 25 -4.34 5.92 -1.55
N THR A 26 -4.67 6.78 -2.52
CA THR A 26 -4.84 6.36 -3.91
C THR A 26 -3.50 5.99 -4.54
N HIS A 27 -3.45 4.86 -5.24
CA HIS A 27 -2.26 4.40 -5.95
C HIS A 27 -2.64 3.99 -7.36
N GLN A 28 -1.97 4.59 -8.35
CA GLN A 28 -2.15 4.18 -9.74
C GLN A 28 -1.82 2.69 -9.88
N ARG A 29 -2.72 1.93 -10.52
CA ARG A 29 -2.55 0.48 -10.70
C ARG A 29 -1.33 0.20 -11.57
N TYR A 30 -0.47 -0.71 -11.13
CA TYR A 30 0.63 -1.23 -11.95
C TYR A 30 0.09 -2.40 -12.77
N THR A 31 0.09 -2.25 -14.09
CA THR A 31 -0.50 -3.24 -14.99
C THR A 31 0.39 -4.48 -15.11
N LYS A 32 -0.20 -5.63 -15.45
CA LYS A 32 0.55 -6.88 -15.72
C LYS A 32 1.62 -6.68 -16.81
N LYS A 33 1.29 -5.94 -17.87
CA LYS A 33 2.24 -5.58 -18.93
C LYS A 33 3.44 -4.79 -18.40
N GLN A 34 3.22 -3.80 -17.54
CA GLN A 34 4.33 -3.04 -16.93
C GLN A 34 5.21 -3.95 -16.07
N GLN A 35 4.63 -4.88 -15.31
CA GLN A 35 5.38 -5.85 -14.50
C GLN A 35 6.24 -6.78 -15.34
N ILE A 36 5.69 -7.33 -16.42
CA ILE A 36 6.44 -8.20 -17.34
C ILE A 36 7.60 -7.44 -17.98
N ILE A 37 7.35 -6.21 -18.46
CA ILE A 37 8.40 -5.36 -19.07
C ILE A 37 9.50 -5.05 -18.05
N TYR A 38 9.13 -4.71 -16.80
CA TYR A 38 10.11 -4.48 -15.73
C TYR A 38 10.96 -5.73 -15.47
N GLN A 39 10.33 -6.90 -15.35
CA GLN A 39 11.05 -8.16 -15.13
C GLN A 39 12.02 -8.47 -16.27
N LEU A 40 11.59 -8.30 -17.51
CA LEU A 40 12.44 -8.47 -18.68
C LEU A 40 13.64 -7.52 -18.67
N ILE A 41 13.40 -6.22 -18.44
CA ILE A 41 14.48 -5.22 -18.37
C ILE A 41 15.45 -5.53 -17.22
N LYS A 42 14.92 -5.92 -16.06
CA LYS A 42 15.74 -6.28 -14.89
C LYS A 42 16.59 -7.50 -15.18
N TYR A 43 16.01 -8.56 -15.76
CA TYR A 43 16.76 -9.75 -16.17
C TYR A 43 17.90 -9.40 -17.13
N LEU A 44 17.60 -8.63 -18.19
CA LEU A 44 18.60 -8.22 -19.17
C LEU A 44 19.72 -7.35 -18.58
N HIS A 45 19.42 -6.55 -17.55
CA HIS A 45 20.40 -5.69 -16.91
C HIS A 45 21.22 -6.43 -15.85
N ASP A 46 20.55 -7.09 -14.90
CA ASP A 46 21.17 -7.65 -13.71
C ASP A 46 21.78 -9.04 -13.96
N ILE A 47 21.14 -9.86 -14.82
CA ILE A 47 21.57 -11.25 -15.09
C ILE A 47 22.44 -11.30 -16.35
N GLU A 48 21.99 -10.67 -17.43
CA GLU A 48 22.72 -10.68 -18.72
C GLU A 48 23.78 -9.57 -18.82
N GLY A 49 23.86 -8.67 -17.84
CA GLY A 49 24.87 -7.60 -17.79
C GLY A 49 24.76 -6.56 -18.92
N LEU A 50 23.59 -6.43 -19.56
CA LEU A 50 23.42 -5.51 -20.69
C LEU A 50 23.24 -4.07 -20.20
N GLY A 51 24.07 -3.16 -20.74
CA GLY A 51 23.86 -1.73 -20.55
C GLY A 51 22.55 -1.23 -21.18
N TYR A 52 21.99 -0.14 -20.65
CA TYR A 52 20.69 0.40 -21.04
C TYR A 52 20.51 0.67 -22.55
N ARG A 53 21.58 1.10 -23.23
CA ARG A 53 21.57 1.29 -24.69
C ARG A 53 21.29 -0.03 -25.42
N LYS A 54 22.01 -1.10 -25.08
CA LYS A 54 21.82 -2.43 -25.70
C LYS A 54 20.40 -2.96 -25.44
N ILE A 55 19.89 -2.78 -24.21
CA ILE A 55 18.52 -3.17 -23.86
C ILE A 55 17.50 -2.42 -24.72
N SER A 56 17.63 -1.09 -24.87
CA SER A 56 16.71 -0.30 -25.69
C SER A 56 16.67 -0.78 -27.15
N HIS A 57 17.83 -1.09 -27.73
CA HIS A 57 17.91 -1.65 -29.08
C HIS A 57 17.25 -3.03 -29.17
N LYS A 58 17.50 -3.94 -28.22
CA LYS A 58 16.85 -5.26 -28.18
C LYS A 58 15.32 -5.14 -28.13
N LEU A 59 14.79 -4.34 -27.21
CA LEU A 59 13.34 -4.17 -27.05
C LEU A 59 12.69 -3.60 -28.33
N ASN A 60 13.34 -2.63 -28.97
CA ASN A 60 12.89 -2.09 -30.25
C ASN A 60 12.94 -3.15 -31.37
N SER A 61 14.02 -3.94 -31.44
CA SER A 61 14.17 -4.99 -32.45
C SER A 61 13.15 -6.12 -32.29
N TRP A 62 12.73 -6.42 -31.06
CA TRP A 62 11.67 -7.38 -30.76
C TRP A 62 10.26 -6.81 -30.95
N GLY A 63 10.13 -5.55 -31.38
CA GLY A 63 8.83 -4.91 -31.56
C GLY A 63 8.06 -4.71 -30.26
N ILE A 64 8.74 -4.66 -29.10
CA ILE A 64 8.10 -4.45 -27.80
C ILE A 64 8.02 -2.94 -27.55
N PRO A 65 6.84 -2.30 -27.61
CA PRO A 65 6.74 -0.88 -27.33
C PRO A 65 6.75 -0.59 -25.83
N THR A 66 7.12 0.63 -25.46
CA THR A 66 6.93 1.15 -24.10
C THR A 66 5.45 1.11 -23.68
N HIS A 67 5.17 1.32 -22.39
CA HIS A 67 3.79 1.39 -21.89
C HIS A 67 2.90 2.41 -22.63
N ARG A 68 3.49 3.47 -23.19
CA ARG A 68 2.80 4.50 -23.98
C ARG A 68 2.84 4.26 -25.49
N GLY A 69 3.26 3.09 -25.96
CA GLY A 69 3.32 2.78 -27.39
C GLY A 69 4.54 3.38 -28.13
N LYS A 70 5.49 3.98 -27.42
CA LYS A 70 6.69 4.62 -28.01
C LYS A 70 7.88 3.66 -28.09
N THR A 71 8.88 4.02 -28.90
CA THR A 71 10.19 3.37 -28.95
C THR A 71 10.98 3.53 -27.65
N TRP A 72 11.92 2.63 -27.43
CA TRP A 72 12.83 2.63 -26.30
C TRP A 72 14.08 3.47 -26.58
N TYR A 73 14.51 4.17 -25.54
CA TYR A 73 15.76 4.90 -25.45
C TYR A 73 16.48 4.44 -24.18
N ASN A 74 17.78 4.67 -24.08
CA ASN A 74 18.56 4.31 -22.88
C ASN A 74 17.97 4.89 -21.59
N ASN A 75 17.54 6.16 -21.62
CA ASN A 75 16.92 6.84 -20.49
C ASN A 75 15.54 6.27 -20.13
N SER A 76 14.79 5.73 -21.09
CA SER A 76 13.48 5.12 -20.82
C SER A 76 13.63 3.76 -20.14
N VAL A 77 14.65 2.98 -20.50
CA VAL A 77 15.02 1.74 -19.79
C VAL A 77 15.40 2.03 -18.34
N PHE A 78 16.32 2.97 -18.11
CA PHE A 78 16.69 3.39 -16.76
C PHE A 78 15.48 3.87 -15.94
N SER A 79 14.61 4.67 -16.56
CA SER A 79 13.42 5.20 -15.90
C SER A 79 12.47 4.09 -15.42
N VAL A 80 12.34 2.98 -16.15
CA VAL A 80 11.49 1.86 -15.72
C VAL A 80 11.99 1.26 -14.41
N LEU A 81 13.29 0.97 -14.31
CA LEU A 81 13.90 0.43 -13.10
C LEU A 81 13.77 1.40 -11.93
N LYS A 82 14.12 2.68 -12.15
CA LYS A 82 14.03 3.73 -11.14
C LYS A 82 12.60 3.91 -10.61
N ARG A 83 11.61 4.05 -11.49
CA ARG A 83 10.22 4.29 -11.08
C ARG A 83 9.59 3.08 -10.40
N LYS A 84 10.02 1.86 -10.72
CA LYS A 84 9.59 0.67 -9.97
C LYS A 84 10.11 0.69 -8.54
N HIS A 85 11.39 1.00 -8.36
CA HIS A 85 11.98 1.12 -7.02
C HIS A 85 11.28 2.23 -6.19
N GLU A 86 11.10 3.42 -6.75
CA GLU A 86 10.39 4.53 -6.07
C GLU A 86 8.96 4.13 -5.68
N ARG A 87 8.27 3.35 -6.52
CA ARG A 87 6.93 2.85 -6.24
C ARG A 87 6.94 1.88 -5.06
N ASP A 88 7.84 0.89 -5.08
CA ASP A 88 7.90 -0.16 -4.06
C ASP A 88 8.23 0.45 -2.70
N THR A 89 9.20 1.37 -2.66
CA THR A 89 9.55 2.15 -1.47
C THR A 89 8.36 2.96 -0.93
N ARG A 90 7.50 3.51 -1.81
CA ARG A 90 6.29 4.23 -1.38
C ARG A 90 5.26 3.28 -0.77
N ILE A 91 5.06 2.10 -1.36
CA ILE A 91 4.12 1.10 -0.86
C ILE A 91 4.54 0.65 0.54
N GLU A 92 5.81 0.30 0.72
CA GLU A 92 6.37 -0.13 1.99
C GLU A 92 6.26 0.95 3.08
N LYS A 93 6.74 2.18 2.77
CA LYS A 93 6.82 3.25 3.79
C LYS A 93 5.49 3.90 4.13
N VAL A 94 4.54 3.92 3.20
CA VAL A 94 3.26 4.61 3.37
C VAL A 94 2.14 3.61 3.53
N ARG A 95 1.91 2.73 2.56
CA ARG A 95 0.69 1.92 2.54
C ARG A 95 0.72 0.78 3.55
N GLU A 96 1.85 0.09 3.65
CA GLU A 96 2.04 -1.06 4.54
C GLU A 96 2.49 -0.65 5.95
N LYS A 97 2.60 0.65 6.20
CA LYS A 97 2.91 1.19 7.52
C LYS A 97 1.86 0.75 8.53
N LYS A 98 2.28 -0.04 9.51
CA LYS A 98 1.45 -0.47 10.62
C LYS A 98 1.41 0.62 11.69
N PHE A 99 0.22 0.88 12.20
CA PHE A 99 0.01 1.80 13.32
C PHE A 99 -0.46 1.00 14.52
N PRO A 100 0.04 1.30 15.73
CA PRO A 100 -0.40 0.60 16.92
C PRO A 100 -1.87 0.92 17.20
N LEU A 101 -2.60 -0.08 17.70
CA LEU A 101 -3.92 0.12 18.29
C LEU A 101 -3.76 1.03 19.51
N LYS A 102 -4.60 2.06 19.62
CA LYS A 102 -4.67 2.87 20.84
C LYS A 102 -6.01 2.67 21.50
N ILE A 103 -5.97 2.34 22.78
CA ILE A 103 -7.15 2.27 23.64
C ILE A 103 -6.97 3.32 24.73
N SER A 104 -7.99 4.16 24.95
CA SER A 104 -7.92 5.28 25.88
C SER A 104 -9.28 5.57 26.51
N LYS A 105 -9.31 6.51 27.46
CA LYS A 105 -10.55 7.01 28.10
C LYS A 105 -11.39 5.91 28.75
N PHE A 106 -10.75 4.99 29.47
CA PHE A 106 -11.45 3.99 30.27
C PHE A 106 -12.25 4.68 31.39
N SER A 107 -13.53 4.36 31.47
CA SER A 107 -14.44 4.87 32.51
C SER A 107 -15.49 3.82 32.87
N LEU A 108 -15.99 3.89 34.10
CA LEU A 108 -17.11 3.07 34.58
C LEU A 108 -18.29 3.99 34.82
N GLU A 109 -19.40 3.72 34.14
CA GLU A 109 -20.63 4.49 34.25
C GLU A 109 -21.71 3.60 34.83
N THR A 110 -22.28 3.99 35.96
CA THR A 110 -23.32 3.20 36.63
C THR A 110 -24.66 3.89 36.46
N VAL A 111 -25.63 3.19 35.89
CA VAL A 111 -26.99 3.67 35.66
C VAL A 111 -27.95 2.84 36.51
N THR A 112 -28.74 3.52 37.33
CA THR A 112 -29.84 2.96 38.11
C THR A 112 -31.14 3.16 37.36
N PHE A 113 -31.88 2.07 37.11
CA PHE A 113 -33.22 2.10 36.52
C PHE A 113 -34.26 1.94 37.64
N ASP A 114 -35.24 2.85 37.64
CA ASP A 114 -36.38 2.87 38.57
C ASP A 114 -37.50 1.90 38.16
#